data_AF-A0A3N5A3C9-F1
#
_entry.id   AF-A0A3N5A3C9-F1
#
_cell.length_a   1.000
_cell.length_b   1.000
_cell.length_c   1.000
_cell.angle_alpha   90.00
_cell.angle_beta   90.00
_cell.angle_gamma   90.00
#
_symmetry.space_group_name_H-M   'P 1'
#
loop_
_entity.id
_entity.type
_entity.pdbx_description
1 polymer ?
#
loop_
_entity_poly.entity_id
_entity_poly.type
_entity_poly.pdbx_seq_one_letter_code
_entity_poly.pdbx_strand_id
1 'polypeptide(L)'
;MRARGLPAGPLGQAAPAWHTGSARDMANVRLCSICVTHTFDELVEKQRAADEAHLRVEELQHSYGPVTQPGGWSGQQADTYETARRAWRDLAREARTSVTEYAKESGKPRNEVEAEVEQAVRQSEQRS
;
A
#
# COMPACT_ATOMS: atom_id res chain seq x y z
N MET A 1 -17.71 -72.18 -26.24
CA MET A 1 -18.34 -71.28 -25.24
C MET A 1 -18.38 -71.99 -23.89
N ARG A 2 -18.21 -71.23 -22.79
CA ARG A 2 -18.16 -71.61 -21.36
C ARG A 2 -16.75 -71.59 -20.74
N ALA A 3 -16.33 -70.37 -20.38
CA ALA A 3 -15.34 -70.14 -19.35
C ALA A 3 -15.99 -70.24 -17.96
N ARG A 4 -15.26 -70.89 -17.04
CA ARG A 4 -15.51 -70.97 -15.59
C ARG A 4 -15.29 -69.62 -14.91
N GLY A 5 -15.85 -69.45 -13.71
CA GLY A 5 -15.20 -68.65 -12.66
C GLY A 5 -16.14 -67.83 -11.78
N LEU A 6 -16.56 -68.42 -10.67
CA LEU A 6 -17.23 -67.78 -9.52
C LEU A 6 -16.22 -66.99 -8.64
N PRO A 7 -16.70 -66.20 -7.64
CA PRO A 7 -16.08 -64.94 -7.21
C PRO A 7 -15.40 -64.98 -5.83
N ALA A 8 -14.85 -63.81 -5.48
CA ALA A 8 -14.66 -63.22 -4.14
C ALA A 8 -13.54 -63.76 -3.22
N GLY A 9 -12.61 -62.87 -2.87
CA GLY A 9 -11.61 -63.03 -1.81
C GLY A 9 -10.57 -61.90 -1.82
N PRO A 10 -10.45 -61.07 -0.76
CA PRO A 10 -9.64 -59.83 -0.74
C PRO A 10 -8.28 -59.97 -0.01
N LEU A 11 -7.52 -58.87 -0.05
CA LEU A 11 -6.38 -58.47 0.81
C LEU A 11 -4.95 -58.83 0.35
N GLY A 12 -4.25 -57.77 -0.06
CA GLY A 12 -2.79 -57.65 -0.18
C GLY A 12 -2.49 -56.24 -0.65
N GLN A 13 -2.58 -55.22 0.21
CA GLN A 13 -1.46 -54.70 1.00
C GLN A 13 -0.13 -54.69 0.23
N ALA A 14 0.11 -53.61 -0.49
CA ALA A 14 1.43 -53.11 -0.80
C ALA A 14 1.39 -51.58 -0.71
N ALA A 15 1.76 -51.06 0.45
CA ALA A 15 2.11 -49.66 0.63
C ALA A 15 3.51 -49.43 0.05
N PRO A 16 3.73 -48.41 -0.77
CA PRO A 16 5.04 -47.79 -0.88
C PRO A 16 5.18 -46.66 0.13
N ALA A 17 6.35 -46.68 0.76
CA ALA A 17 6.85 -45.82 1.80
C ALA A 17 6.65 -44.32 1.57
N TRP A 18 6.52 -43.63 2.70
CA TRP A 18 6.32 -42.20 2.84
C TRP A 18 7.44 -41.41 2.13
N HIS A 19 7.08 -40.70 1.07
CA HIS A 19 7.78 -39.48 0.69
C HIS A 19 7.04 -38.28 1.27
N THR A 20 7.77 -37.59 2.12
CA THR A 20 7.50 -36.38 2.86
C THR A 20 7.42 -35.15 1.95
N GLY A 21 6.35 -34.34 2.15
CA GLY A 21 6.26 -32.93 1.75
C GLY A 21 6.08 -32.69 0.25
N SER A 22 5.27 -31.74 -0.22
CA SER A 22 4.73 -30.56 0.43
C SER A 22 3.51 -30.10 -0.38
N ALA A 23 2.41 -29.84 0.32
CA ALA A 23 1.27 -29.10 -0.20
C ALA A 23 1.72 -27.67 -0.53
N ARG A 24 2.21 -27.44 -1.75
CA ARG A 24 2.52 -26.12 -2.31
C ARG A 24 2.27 -26.16 -3.81
N ASP A 25 1.00 -26.05 -4.18
CA ASP A 25 0.57 -25.18 -5.30
C ASP A 25 -0.98 -25.09 -5.42
N MET A 26 -1.69 -25.18 -4.30
CA MET A 26 -3.15 -24.99 -4.25
C MET A 26 -3.58 -24.26 -2.97
N ALA A 27 -2.96 -23.12 -2.67
CA ALA A 27 -3.44 -22.23 -1.59
C ALA A 27 -2.72 -20.87 -1.62
N ASN A 28 -3.19 -19.91 -2.41
CA ASN A 28 -3.19 -18.52 -1.91
C ASN A 28 -4.28 -17.62 -2.51
N VAL A 29 -5.48 -18.18 -2.70
CA VAL A 29 -6.71 -17.38 -2.59
C VAL A 29 -7.26 -17.66 -1.20
N ARG A 30 -6.54 -17.19 -0.17
CA ARG A 30 -7.06 -17.15 1.19
C ARG A 30 -7.57 -15.74 1.42
N LEU A 31 -8.88 -15.61 1.32
CA LEU A 31 -9.67 -14.53 1.91
C LEU A 31 -9.22 -14.29 3.36
N CYS A 32 -8.28 -13.36 3.56
CA CYS A 32 -8.20 -12.59 4.78
C CYS A 32 -8.96 -11.29 4.51
N SER A 33 -10.28 -11.40 4.42
CA SER A 33 -11.18 -10.30 4.01
C SER A 33 -11.31 -9.18 5.06
N ILE A 34 -10.46 -9.12 6.09
CA ILE A 34 -10.61 -8.19 7.24
C ILE A 34 -9.26 -7.55 7.70
N CYS A 35 -8.09 -7.87 7.11
CA CYS A 35 -6.81 -7.37 7.64
C CYS A 35 -6.19 -6.19 6.89
N VAL A 36 -6.90 -5.54 5.97
CA VAL A 36 -6.36 -4.38 5.25
C VAL A 36 -7.10 -3.15 5.73
N THR A 37 -6.62 -2.55 6.81
CA THR A 37 -7.16 -1.27 7.30
C THR A 37 -6.89 -0.15 6.31
N HIS A 38 -5.88 -0.32 5.44
CA HIS A 38 -5.54 0.61 4.37
C HIS A 38 -5.25 -0.11 3.06
N THR A 39 -5.97 0.22 1.98
CA THR A 39 -5.68 -0.36 0.65
C THR A 39 -4.51 0.35 -0.04
N PHE A 40 -3.83 -0.30 -0.99
CA PHE A 40 -2.74 0.35 -1.73
C PHE A 40 -3.22 1.60 -2.49
N ASP A 41 -4.39 1.55 -3.13
CA ASP A 41 -4.99 2.73 -3.78
C ASP A 41 -5.24 3.88 -2.77
N GLU A 42 -5.69 3.59 -1.55
CA GLU A 42 -5.85 4.61 -0.51
C GLU A 42 -4.50 5.26 -0.11
N LEU A 43 -3.40 4.50 -0.09
CA LEU A 43 -2.07 5.07 0.14
C LEU A 43 -1.67 6.05 -0.98
N VAL A 44 -1.97 5.70 -2.24
CA VAL A 44 -1.70 6.54 -3.41
C VAL A 44 -2.50 7.83 -3.33
N GLU A 45 -3.80 7.75 -3.02
CA GLU A 45 -4.66 8.93 -2.87
C GLU A 45 -4.21 9.83 -1.72
N LYS A 46 -3.82 9.26 -0.58
CA LYS A 46 -3.29 10.02 0.56
C LYS A 46 -1.97 10.73 0.24
N GLN A 47 -1.08 10.04 -0.47
CA GLN A 47 0.18 10.63 -0.90
C GLN A 47 -0.08 11.77 -1.89
N ARG A 48 -0.95 11.55 -2.88
CA ARG A 48 -1.37 12.59 -3.83
C ARG A 48 -1.95 13.82 -3.13
N ALA A 49 -2.85 13.63 -2.16
CA ALA A 49 -3.42 14.73 -1.40
C ALA A 49 -2.34 15.50 -0.60
N ALA A 50 -1.36 14.80 -0.04
CA ALA A 50 -0.22 15.44 0.62
C ALA A 50 0.64 16.23 -0.39
N ASP A 51 0.88 15.69 -1.58
CA ASP A 51 1.68 16.34 -2.62
C ASP A 51 0.96 17.59 -3.16
N GLU A 52 -0.34 17.51 -3.43
CA GLU A 52 -1.17 18.67 -3.83
C GLU A 52 -1.17 19.77 -2.76
N ALA A 53 -1.28 19.39 -1.47
CA ALA A 53 -1.17 20.35 -0.37
C ALA A 53 0.24 20.95 -0.26
N HIS A 54 1.28 20.18 -0.57
CA HIS A 54 2.65 20.66 -0.61
C HIS A 54 2.85 21.71 -1.70
N LEU A 55 2.37 21.44 -2.92
CA LEU A 55 2.40 22.39 -4.04
C LEU A 55 1.75 23.72 -3.65
N ARG A 56 0.63 23.69 -2.93
CA ARG A 56 -0.02 24.91 -2.45
C ARG A 56 0.87 25.72 -1.49
N VAL A 57 1.63 25.05 -0.62
CA VAL A 57 2.60 25.71 0.27
C VAL A 57 3.74 26.34 -0.54
N GLU A 58 4.25 25.64 -1.54
CA GLU A 58 5.30 26.15 -2.44
C GLU A 58 4.82 27.36 -3.25
N GLU A 59 3.60 27.33 -3.79
CA GLU A 59 2.99 28.47 -4.49
C GLU A 59 2.85 29.70 -3.58
N LEU A 60 2.44 29.50 -2.32
CA LEU A 60 2.35 30.59 -1.33
C LEU A 60 3.73 31.16 -1.04
N GLN A 61 4.73 30.30 -0.84
CA GLN A 61 6.10 30.74 -0.61
C GLN A 61 6.67 31.49 -1.81
N HIS A 62 6.39 31.02 -3.04
CA HIS A 62 6.83 31.66 -4.27
C HIS A 62 6.14 33.02 -4.47
N SER A 63 4.83 33.11 -4.21
CA SER A 63 4.06 34.34 -4.41
C SER A 63 4.31 35.42 -3.35
N TYR A 64 4.57 35.04 -2.09
CA TYR A 64 4.83 36.00 -1.02
C TYR A 64 6.28 36.49 -0.99
N GLY A 65 7.18 35.77 -1.65
CA GLY A 65 8.61 36.05 -1.65
C GLY A 65 9.30 35.57 -0.37
N PRO A 66 10.63 35.70 -0.31
CA PRO A 66 11.40 35.25 0.83
C PRO A 66 11.02 36.01 2.10
N VAL A 67 10.89 35.27 3.21
CA VAL A 67 10.52 35.83 4.52
C VAL A 67 11.54 36.87 5.03
N THR A 68 12.74 36.89 4.46
CA THR A 68 13.83 37.83 4.76
C THR A 68 13.75 39.15 3.99
N GLN A 69 12.73 39.33 3.15
CA GLN A 69 12.55 40.58 2.42
C GLN A 69 12.27 41.77 3.37
N PRO A 70 12.68 43.00 3.03
CA PRO A 70 12.35 44.18 3.81
C PRO A 70 10.84 44.32 4.04
N GLY A 71 10.41 44.45 5.30
CA GLY A 71 9.00 44.48 5.67
C GLY A 71 8.34 43.10 5.88
N GLY A 72 9.03 42.01 5.52
CA GLY A 72 8.58 40.64 5.75
C GLY A 72 7.24 40.30 5.08
N TRP A 73 6.55 39.32 5.65
CA TRP A 73 5.16 39.01 5.30
C TRP A 73 4.21 39.77 6.21
N SER A 74 3.06 40.17 5.67
CA SER A 74 1.95 40.63 6.50
C SER A 74 1.41 39.51 7.40
N GLY A 75 0.73 39.87 8.50
CA GLY A 75 0.10 38.88 9.39
C GLY A 75 -0.86 37.94 8.64
N GLN A 76 -1.67 38.49 7.73
CA GLN A 76 -2.59 37.69 6.90
C GLN A 76 -1.86 36.68 6.00
N GLN A 77 -0.73 37.07 5.40
CA GLN A 77 0.09 36.17 4.57
C GLN A 77 0.71 35.06 5.43
N ALA A 78 1.24 35.41 6.60
CA ALA A 78 1.80 34.45 7.55
C ALA A 78 0.74 33.44 8.03
N ASP A 79 -0.46 33.91 8.38
CA ASP A 79 -1.55 33.04 8.82
C ASP A 79 -2.05 32.11 7.71
N THR A 80 -2.13 32.62 6.47
CA THR A 80 -2.53 31.82 5.30
C THR A 80 -1.51 30.73 5.02
N TYR A 81 -0.21 31.07 5.04
CA TYR A 81 0.88 30.11 4.85
C TYR A 81 0.90 29.06 5.96
N GLU A 82 0.77 29.46 7.23
CA GLU A 82 0.79 28.52 8.36
C GLU A 82 -0.41 27.57 8.32
N THR A 83 -1.58 28.04 7.89
CA THR A 83 -2.77 27.18 7.66
C THR A 83 -2.49 26.13 6.59
N ALA A 84 -1.99 26.54 5.42
CA ALA A 84 -1.66 25.62 4.33
C ALA A 84 -0.59 24.61 4.76
N ARG A 85 0.44 25.08 5.46
CA ARG A 85 1.54 24.25 5.97
C ARG A 85 1.06 23.24 7.02
N ARG A 86 0.09 23.59 7.86
CA ARG A 86 -0.53 22.64 8.80
C ARG A 86 -1.32 21.57 8.07
N ALA A 87 -2.17 21.96 7.13
CA ALA A 87 -2.95 21.01 6.32
C ALA A 87 -2.04 20.00 5.59
N TRP A 88 -0.96 20.47 4.97
CA TRP A 88 0.04 19.60 4.37
C TRP A 88 0.67 18.63 5.37
N ARG A 89 1.11 19.12 6.55
CA ARG A 89 1.72 18.25 7.57
C ARG A 89 0.76 17.17 8.07
N ASP A 90 -0.52 17.50 8.21
CA ASP A 90 -1.53 16.55 8.68
C ASP A 90 -1.73 15.44 7.64
N LEU A 91 -1.88 15.80 6.37
CA LEU A 91 -1.97 14.85 5.25
C LEU A 91 -0.71 13.98 5.10
N ALA A 92 0.47 14.58 5.17
CA ALA A 92 1.73 13.85 5.10
C ALA A 92 1.89 12.86 6.28
N ARG A 93 1.40 13.23 7.47
CA ARG A 93 1.41 12.34 8.64
C ARG A 93 0.43 11.19 8.49
N GLU A 94 -0.73 11.45 7.90
CA GLU A 94 -1.72 10.41 7.59
C GLU A 94 -1.16 9.43 6.57
N ALA A 95 -0.62 9.90 5.44
CA ALA A 95 0.00 9.07 4.41
C ALA A 95 1.10 8.17 5.01
N ARG A 96 2.02 8.74 5.80
CA ARG A 96 3.08 7.97 6.47
C ARG A 96 2.54 6.92 7.44
N THR A 97 1.45 7.23 8.15
CA THR A 97 0.82 6.29 9.08
C THR A 97 0.22 5.12 8.31
N SER A 98 -0.56 5.39 7.26
CA SER A 98 -1.15 4.36 6.41
C SER A 98 -0.10 3.49 5.72
N VAL A 99 0.99 4.06 5.21
CA VAL A 99 2.12 3.30 4.65
C VAL A 99 2.77 2.39 5.69
N THR A 100 2.94 2.89 6.92
CA THR A 100 3.54 2.10 8.00
C THR A 100 2.67 0.90 8.37
N GLU A 101 1.36 1.09 8.47
CA GLU A 101 0.43 -0.01 8.78
C GLU A 101 0.30 -0.99 7.60
N TYR A 102 0.17 -0.49 6.36
CA TYR A 102 0.16 -1.35 5.17
C TYR A 102 1.43 -2.20 5.04
N ALA A 103 2.61 -1.64 5.29
CA ALA A 103 3.88 -2.37 5.25
C ALA A 103 3.91 -3.52 6.27
N LYS A 104 3.42 -3.27 7.50
CA LYS A 104 3.30 -4.32 8.53
C LYS A 104 2.31 -5.42 8.11
N GLU A 105 1.14 -5.02 7.61
CA GLU A 105 0.07 -5.95 7.19
C GLU A 105 0.48 -6.80 5.97
N SER A 106 1.19 -6.19 5.01
CA SER A 106 1.67 -6.85 3.78
C SER A 106 2.98 -7.63 3.97
N GLY A 107 3.66 -7.46 5.11
CA GLY A 107 4.97 -8.05 5.37
C GLY A 107 6.10 -7.49 4.50
N LYS A 108 5.86 -6.35 3.84
CA LYS A 108 6.85 -5.64 3.03
C LYS A 108 7.66 -4.66 3.87
N PRO A 109 8.92 -4.38 3.51
CA PRO A 109 9.68 -3.32 4.16
C PRO A 109 9.09 -1.95 3.78
N ARG A 110 9.03 -1.01 4.74
CA ARG A 110 8.36 0.29 4.58
C ARG A 110 8.88 1.09 3.37
N ASN A 111 10.19 1.08 3.15
CA ASN A 111 10.83 1.80 2.05
C ASN A 111 10.44 1.27 0.66
N GLU A 112 10.13 -0.03 0.54
CA GLU A 112 9.63 -0.61 -0.71
C GLU A 112 8.21 -0.11 -1.00
N VAL A 113 7.34 -0.11 0.03
CA VAL A 113 5.99 0.44 -0.09
C VAL A 113 6.01 1.94 -0.41
N GLU A 114 6.88 2.73 0.25
CA GLU A 114 7.05 4.15 -0.04
C GLU A 114 7.43 4.39 -1.51
N ALA A 115 8.37 3.61 -2.05
CA ALA A 115 8.79 3.70 -3.45
C ALA A 115 7.69 3.26 -4.43
N GLU A 116 6.93 2.21 -4.10
CA GLU A 116 5.78 1.76 -4.90
C GLU A 116 4.69 2.84 -4.97
N VAL A 117 4.38 3.48 -3.84
CA VAL A 117 3.40 4.58 -3.75
C VAL A 117 3.87 5.78 -4.57
N GLU A 118 5.12 6.22 -4.41
CA GLU A 118 5.69 7.34 -5.19
C GLU A 118 5.66 7.06 -6.69
N GLN A 119 5.95 5.82 -7.09
CA GLN A 119 5.84 5.41 -8.49
C GLN A 119 4.40 5.44 -9.00
N ALA A 120 3.45 4.98 -8.20
CA ALA A 120 2.03 4.95 -8.55
C ALA A 120 1.41 6.35 -8.64
N VAL A 121 1.76 7.28 -7.73
CA VAL A 121 1.36 8.69 -7.80
C VAL A 121 1.86 9.31 -9.11
N ARG A 122 3.15 9.17 -9.43
CA ARG A 122 3.69 9.71 -10.69
C ARG A 122 3.00 9.14 -11.92
N GLN A 123 2.58 7.88 -11.89
CA GLN A 123 1.86 7.24 -13.00
C GLN A 123 0.41 7.73 -13.12
N SER A 124 -0.26 8.03 -12.01
CA SER A 124 -1.64 8.54 -12.03
C SER A 124 -1.70 9.98 -12.55
N GLU A 125 -0.70 10.80 -12.22
CA GLU A 125 -0.55 12.15 -12.75
C GLU A 125 -0.30 12.19 -14.26
N GLN A 126 0.54 11.29 -14.79
CA GLN A 126 0.85 11.23 -16.23
C GLN A 126 -0.33 10.77 -17.10
N ARG A 127 -1.34 10.15 -16.49
CA ARG A 127 -2.53 9.62 -17.19
C ARG A 127 -3.73 10.58 -17.12
N SER A 128 -3.65 11.62 -16.31
CA SER A 128 -4.66 12.68 -16.18
C SER A 128 -4.41 13.81 -17.17
#